data_AF-A0A060C5K4-F1
#
_entry.id   AF-A0A060C5K4-F1
#
_cell.length_a   1.000
_cell.length_b   1.000
_cell.length_c   1.000
_cell.angle_alpha   90.00
_cell.angle_beta   90.00
_cell.angle_gamma   90.00
#
_symmetry.space_group_name_H-M   'P 1'
#
loop_
_entity.id
_entity.type
_entity.pdbx_description
1 polymer ?
#
loop_
_entity_poly.entity_id
_entity_poly.type
_entity_poly.pdbx_seq_one_letter_code
_entity_poly.pdbx_strand_id
1 'polypeptide(L)'
;MEVTFDISSLEKAERFNHTWTDPQKLCGRKDAEVRGGVGPFGLLVLASAKMEEKTAVFFRVFKAQNKHVVLTVPLIPKGLL
;
A
#
# COMPACT_ATOMS: atom_id res chain seq x y z
N MET A 1 -14.05 -9.25 -12.79
CA MET A 1 -14.45 -8.61 -11.52
C MET A 1 -13.59 -7.38 -11.34
N GLU A 2 -14.21 -6.25 -11.03
CA GLU A 2 -13.54 -4.96 -10.81
C GLU A 2 -13.82 -4.52 -9.38
N VAL A 3 -12.84 -3.84 -8.76
CA VAL A 3 -12.97 -3.27 -7.41
C VAL A 3 -12.58 -1.80 -7.48
N THR A 4 -13.45 -0.95 -6.96
CA THR A 4 -13.24 0.51 -6.87
C THR A 4 -13.13 0.90 -5.40
N PHE A 5 -12.14 1.75 -5.08
CA PHE A 5 -11.97 2.29 -3.74
C PHE A 5 -12.29 3.79 -3.75
N ASP A 6 -13.36 4.18 -3.06
CA ASP A 6 -13.67 5.58 -2.78
C ASP A 6 -13.08 6.00 -1.44
N ILE A 7 -12.23 7.02 -1.46
CA ILE A 7 -11.58 7.57 -0.27
C ILE A 7 -12.18 8.95 0.01
N SER A 8 -12.88 9.07 1.14
CA SER A 8 -13.64 10.28 1.49
C SER A 8 -12.79 11.53 1.70
N SER A 9 -11.53 11.37 2.13
CA SER A 9 -10.58 12.48 2.28
C SER A 9 -9.14 12.01 2.21
N LEU A 10 -8.30 12.79 1.53
CA LEU A 10 -6.85 12.62 1.51
C LEU A 10 -6.12 13.54 2.51
N GLU A 11 -6.85 14.27 3.34
CA GLU A 11 -6.28 15.23 4.30
C GLU A 11 -5.30 14.56 5.29
N LYS A 12 -5.52 13.29 5.63
CA LYS A 12 -4.64 12.56 6.55
C LYS A 12 -3.45 11.90 5.87
N ALA A 13 -3.30 12.01 4.54
CA ALA A 13 -2.18 11.40 3.85
C ALA A 13 -0.85 11.96 4.35
N GLU A 14 0.10 11.06 4.64
CA GLU A 14 1.41 11.41 5.17
C GLU A 14 2.26 12.15 4.13
N ARG A 15 3.20 12.98 4.57
CA ARG A 15 4.11 13.67 3.67
C ARG A 15 5.01 12.67 2.94
N PHE A 16 5.09 12.80 1.62
CA PHE A 16 6.02 12.04 0.79
C PHE A 16 7.45 12.50 1.05
N ASN A 17 8.37 11.55 1.27
CA ASN A 17 9.78 11.84 1.34
C ASN A 17 10.42 11.68 -0.04
N HIS A 18 11.05 12.74 -0.55
CA HIS A 18 11.70 12.74 -1.87
C HIS A 18 12.87 11.74 -1.98
N THR A 19 13.39 11.23 -0.87
CA THR A 19 14.42 10.17 -0.87
C THR A 19 13.86 8.78 -1.15
N TRP A 20 12.53 8.60 -1.17
CA TRP A 20 11.87 7.34 -1.51
C TRP A 20 11.84 7.14 -3.03
N THR A 21 12.98 6.79 -3.60
CA THR A 21 13.16 6.56 -5.04
C THR A 21 13.00 5.10 -5.46
N ASP A 22 13.14 4.16 -4.52
CA ASP A 22 12.98 2.72 -4.73
C ASP A 22 11.66 2.25 -4.12
N PRO A 23 10.62 2.02 -4.94
CA PRO A 23 9.30 1.61 -4.45
C PRO A 23 9.32 0.22 -3.82
N GLN A 24 10.15 -0.71 -4.29
CA GLN A 24 10.21 -2.07 -3.75
C GLN A 24 10.76 -2.07 -2.32
N LYS A 25 11.85 -1.32 -2.09
CA LYS A 25 12.37 -1.12 -0.72
C LYS A 25 11.38 -0.38 0.16
N LEU A 26 10.63 0.57 -0.40
CA LEU A 26 9.59 1.27 0.36
C LEU A 26 8.46 0.32 0.78
N CYS A 27 8.02 -0.58 -0.10
CA CYS A 27 7.02 -1.60 0.23
C CYS A 27 7.45 -2.48 1.40
N GLY A 28 8.73 -2.86 1.48
CA GLY A 28 9.25 -3.62 2.62
C GLY A 28 9.27 -2.85 3.95
N ARG A 29 9.38 -1.51 3.91
CA ARG A 29 9.36 -0.64 5.10
C ARG A 29 7.95 -0.19 5.50
N LYS A 30 7.04 -0.12 4.53
CA LYS A 30 5.67 0.39 4.64
C LYS A 30 4.72 -0.71 4.12
N ASP A 31 4.86 -1.91 4.66
CA ASP A 31 4.11 -3.12 4.25
C ASP A 31 2.61 -3.02 4.57
N ALA A 32 1.85 -4.11 4.41
CA ALA A 32 0.40 -4.08 4.65
C ALA A 32 -0.01 -3.95 6.13
N GLU A 33 0.91 -4.14 7.07
CA GLU A 33 0.63 -4.16 8.51
C GLU A 33 0.97 -2.83 9.18
N VAL A 34 1.95 -2.11 8.64
CA VAL A 34 2.31 -0.76 9.12
C VAL A 34 1.12 0.19 8.87
N ARG A 35 0.57 0.83 9.89
CA ARG A 35 -0.50 1.82 9.67
C ARG A 35 0.05 3.10 9.05
N GLY A 36 -0.70 3.68 8.12
CA GLY A 36 -0.40 4.98 7.53
C GLY A 36 -1.55 5.97 7.69
N GLY A 37 -1.36 7.17 7.16
CA GLY A 37 -2.37 8.23 7.20
C GLY A 37 -3.57 7.97 6.28
N VAL A 38 -3.29 7.57 5.03
CA VAL A 38 -4.28 7.06 4.07
C VAL A 38 -3.74 5.76 3.48
N GLY A 39 -4.32 4.65 3.93
CA GLY A 39 -3.85 3.30 3.65
C GLY A 39 -2.92 2.73 4.74
N PRO A 40 -2.54 1.45 4.62
CA PRO A 40 -2.77 0.58 3.47
C PRO A 40 -4.25 0.19 3.30
N PHE A 41 -4.75 0.25 2.07
CA PHE A 41 -6.08 -0.28 1.69
C PHE A 41 -5.97 -1.09 0.40
N GLY A 42 -6.78 -2.12 0.24
CA GLY A 42 -6.68 -3.01 -0.89
C GLY A 42 -7.30 -4.38 -0.63
N LEU A 43 -6.68 -5.41 -1.19
CA LEU A 43 -7.17 -6.78 -1.17
C LEU A 43 -6.18 -7.72 -0.50
N LEU A 44 -6.72 -8.67 0.26
CA LEU A 44 -6.01 -9.88 0.65
C LEU A 44 -6.42 -10.97 -0.33
N VAL A 45 -5.45 -11.45 -1.10
CA VAL A 45 -5.64 -12.47 -2.15
C VAL A 45 -4.84 -13.72 -1.81
N LEU A 46 -5.16 -14.83 -2.47
CA LEU A 46 -4.52 -16.13 -2.20
C LEU A 46 -4.51 -16.45 -0.69
N ALA A 47 -5.62 -16.12 -0.02
CA ALA A 47 -5.72 -16.22 1.42
C ALA A 47 -6.26 -17.59 1.82
N SER A 48 -5.61 -18.24 2.78
CA SER A 48 -6.12 -19.45 3.40
C SER A 48 -7.36 -19.13 4.24
N ALA A 49 -8.20 -20.13 4.51
CA ALA A 49 -9.45 -19.94 5.26
C ALA A 49 -9.22 -19.33 6.66
N LYS A 50 -8.07 -19.60 7.27
CA LYS A 50 -7.67 -19.07 8.59
C LYS A 50 -6.85 -17.77 8.50
N MET A 51 -6.60 -17.25 7.29
CA MET A 51 -5.79 -16.04 7.04
C MET A 51 -4.34 -16.13 7.51
N GLU A 52 -3.85 -17.34 7.79
CA GLU A 52 -2.46 -17.65 8.15
C GLU A 52 -1.54 -17.41 6.95
N GLU A 53 -2.02 -17.79 5.76
CA GLU A 53 -1.40 -17.46 4.49
C GLU A 53 -2.30 -16.48 3.75
N LYS A 54 -1.71 -15.41 3.22
CA LYS A 54 -2.38 -14.36 2.47
C LYS A 54 -1.34 -13.47 1.81
N THR A 55 -1.64 -12.96 0.62
CA THR A 55 -0.84 -11.95 -0.04
C THR A 55 -1.63 -10.65 -0.06
N ALA A 56 -1.01 -9.57 0.41
CA ALA A 56 -1.63 -8.25 0.41
C ALA A 56 -1.27 -7.50 -0.87
N VAL A 57 -2.29 -7.11 -1.63
CA VAL A 57 -2.17 -6.13 -2.72
C VAL A 57 -2.82 -4.85 -2.21
N PHE A 58 -2.02 -3.81 -2.04
CA PHE A 58 -2.49 -2.61 -1.36
C PHE A 58 -1.92 -1.32 -1.93
N PHE A 59 -2.59 -0.25 -1.57
CA PHE A 59 -2.27 1.12 -1.95
C PHE A 59 -2.03 1.96 -0.70
N ARG A 60 -1.13 2.93 -0.83
CA ARG A 60 -0.93 4.01 0.15
C ARG A 60 -0.86 5.33 -0.58
N VAL A 61 -1.45 6.35 0.00
CA VAL A 61 -1.43 7.71 -0.56
C VAL A 61 -0.55 8.61 0.32
N PHE A 62 0.36 9.31 -0.34
CA PHE A 62 1.21 10.32 0.25
C PHE A 62 0.94 11.70 -0.36
N LYS A 63 1.22 12.76 0.40
CA LYS A 63 1.21 14.14 -0.05
C LYS A 63 2.62 14.58 -0.46
N ALA A 64 2.83 14.83 -1.74
CA ALA A 64 3.98 15.60 -2.22
C ALA A 64 3.60 17.09 -2.29
N GLN A 65 4.55 17.96 -2.68
CA GLN A 65 4.37 19.42 -2.64
C GLN A 65 3.04 19.89 -3.26
N ASN A 66 2.76 19.52 -4.51
CA ASN A 66 1.57 19.98 -5.24
C ASN A 66 0.74 18.82 -5.82
N LYS A 67 0.95 17.59 -5.33
CA LYS A 67 0.26 16.39 -5.85
C LYS A 67 0.24 15.26 -4.83
N HIS A 68 -0.65 14.30 -5.04
CA HIS A 68 -0.61 13.03 -4.33
C HIS A 68 0.28 12.02 -5.08
N VAL A 69 0.96 11.17 -4.31
CA VAL A 69 1.75 10.05 -4.83
C VAL A 69 1.18 8.77 -4.24
N VAL A 70 0.95 7.77 -5.09
CA VAL A 70 0.42 6.48 -4.67
C VAL A 70 1.53 5.43 -4.72
N LEU A 71 1.79 4.79 -3.59
CA LEU A 71 2.58 3.55 -3.58
C LEU A 71 1.61 2.40 -3.80
N THR A 72 1.89 1.60 -4.84
CA THR A 72 1.15 0.39 -5.16
C THR A 72 2.06 -0.80 -4.90
N VAL A 73 1.59 -1.77 -4.13
CA VAL A 73 2.31 -3.01 -3.89
C VAL A 73 1.67 -4.10 -4.74
N PRO A 74 2.32 -4.53 -5.83
CA PRO A 74 1.79 -5.59 -6.67
C PRO A 74 1.89 -6.94 -5.96
N LEU A 75 1.27 -7.97 -6.55
CA LEU A 75 1.45 -9.36 -6.15
C LEU A 75 2.93 -9.74 -6.30
N ILE A 76 3.67 -9.72 -5.19
CA ILE A 76 5.03 -10.25 -5.11
C ILE A 76 4.95 -11.60 -4.38
N PRO A 77 5.43 -12.70 -4.98
CA PRO A 77 5.55 -13.97 -4.28
C PRO A 77 6.37 -13.78 -3.00
N LYS A 78 5.87 -14.25 -1.86
CA LYS A 78 6.49 -14.06 -0.54
C LYS A 78 7.94 -14.56 -0.41
N GLY A 79 8.47 -15.30 -1.39
CA GLY A 79 9.87 -15.74 -1.46
C GLY A 79 10.82 -14.81 -2.21
N LEU A 80 10.38 -13.61 -2.62
CA LEU A 80 11.17 -12.65 -3.41
C LEU A 80 11.43 -11.31 -2.69
N LEU A 81 11.12 -11.24 -1.39
CA LEU A 81 11.38 -10.10 -0.51
C LEU A 81 12.27 -10.54 0.66
#